data_AF-A0A850MHK1-F1
#
_entry.id   AF-A0A850MHK1-F1
#
_cell.length_a   1.000
_cell.length_b   1.000
_cell.length_c   1.000
_cell.angle_alpha   90.00
_cell.angle_beta   90.00
_cell.angle_gamma   90.00
#
_symmetry.space_group_name_H-M   'P 1'
#
loop_
_entity.id
_entity.type
_entity.pdbx_description
1 polymer ?
#
loop_
_entity_poly.entity_id
_entity_poly.type
_entity_poly.pdbx_seq_one_letter_code
_entity_poly.pdbx_strand_id
1 'polypeptide(L)'
;MVSIVRSNITEVDEKLREALDLINYKPQKDNIFLKPNIVDAANPRLGVTTHPKIVEALLKYFQELGKEVIIGEGTGFFNSDEKFKKLVKESGYAKLEKKYGIEIVNLQTTERVKKIWKYGELLLPKYIDTHEYVNVPSMKTHIICTVTLGMKNQKGLLLFKDKKNFHKTDLHGMIRELATIAVPDLVVMDAIYCCEATGPAIAGSKPKRMDLLIAGTDTIEVDNVSARIMGFDPAKIPHIPERYDIDIHGLPIEEVQSNFEPPKSYLEIRNIYAYGDDKSCTSCQMNLSRASQKIFFTPELRQELETKGRIDLLLGTHPLPNNPSPTVICFGQCAEATAEAHQLPLIKGCPPSYRDLINFLFNNYYERKAQSS
;
A
#
# COMPACT_ATOMS: atom_id res chain seq x y z
N MET A 1 5.39 -22.43 -8.83
CA MET A 1 5.63 -22.97 -7.47
C MET A 1 5.39 -21.89 -6.43
N VAL A 2 4.48 -22.15 -5.50
CA VAL A 2 4.21 -21.28 -4.34
C VAL A 2 4.20 -22.12 -3.07
N SER A 3 4.98 -21.75 -2.06
CA SER A 3 4.91 -22.37 -0.74
C SER A 3 3.96 -21.60 0.19
N ILE A 4 3.29 -22.32 1.08
CA ILE A 4 2.46 -21.78 2.16
C ILE A 4 2.89 -22.46 3.46
N VAL A 5 3.36 -21.69 4.43
CA VAL A 5 3.78 -22.21 5.75
C VAL A 5 3.15 -21.40 6.88
N ARG A 6 2.92 -22.06 8.02
CA ARG A 6 2.46 -21.40 9.25
C ARG A 6 3.65 -20.75 9.95
N SER A 7 3.55 -19.46 10.27
CA SER A 7 4.66 -18.69 10.84
C SER A 7 4.16 -17.54 11.71
N ASN A 8 4.82 -17.33 12.85
CA ASN A 8 4.65 -16.13 13.67
C ASN A 8 5.97 -15.35 13.81
N ILE A 9 5.93 -14.18 14.47
CA ILE A 9 7.11 -13.29 14.59
C ILE A 9 8.29 -13.90 15.37
N THR A 10 8.06 -14.94 16.18
CA THR A 10 9.11 -15.65 16.92
C THR A 10 9.74 -16.79 16.11
N GLU A 11 9.03 -17.36 15.14
CA GLU A 11 9.46 -18.49 14.31
C GLU A 11 9.89 -18.10 12.88
N VAL A 12 9.67 -16.83 12.50
CA VAL A 12 9.89 -16.28 11.14
C VAL A 12 11.26 -16.62 10.52
N ASP A 13 12.33 -16.70 11.33
CA ASP A 13 13.69 -17.01 10.88
C ASP A 13 13.88 -18.47 10.41
N GLU A 14 13.08 -19.39 10.95
CA GLU A 14 13.02 -20.81 10.59
C GLU A 14 12.03 -21.00 9.43
N LYS A 15 10.80 -20.49 9.60
CA LYS A 15 9.71 -20.68 8.63
C LYS A 15 9.93 -19.98 7.30
N LEU A 16 10.72 -18.91 7.27
CA LEU A 16 11.20 -18.36 6.01
C LEU A 16 12.06 -19.38 5.23
N ARG A 17 12.91 -20.16 5.89
CA ARG A 17 13.77 -21.16 5.22
C ARG A 17 12.94 -22.31 4.72
N GLU A 18 12.06 -22.85 5.57
CA GLU A 18 11.05 -23.86 5.18
C GLU A 18 10.28 -23.42 3.93
N ALA A 19 9.79 -22.18 3.88
CA ALA A 19 9.09 -21.64 2.70
C ALA A 19 9.97 -21.56 1.44
N LEU A 20 11.25 -21.20 1.56
CA LEU A 20 12.17 -21.09 0.41
C LEU A 20 12.67 -22.46 -0.07
N ASP A 21 12.93 -23.39 0.85
CA ASP A 21 13.33 -24.76 0.55
C ASP A 21 12.20 -25.53 -0.16
N LEU A 22 10.94 -25.34 0.25
CA LEU A 22 9.76 -25.93 -0.40
C LEU A 22 9.62 -25.53 -1.89
N ILE A 23 9.99 -24.30 -2.26
CA ILE A 23 10.03 -23.85 -3.68
C ILE A 23 11.41 -24.03 -4.33
N ASN A 24 12.35 -24.71 -3.66
CA ASN A 24 13.74 -24.92 -4.09
C ASN A 24 14.51 -23.62 -4.43
N TYR A 25 14.12 -22.48 -3.84
CA TYR A 25 14.71 -21.17 -4.14
C TYR A 25 16.15 -21.06 -3.65
N LYS A 26 17.03 -20.54 -4.52
CA LYS A 26 18.44 -20.26 -4.22
C LYS A 26 18.85 -18.97 -4.93
N PRO A 27 19.50 -18.00 -4.25
CA PRO A 27 19.90 -16.75 -4.88
C PRO A 27 20.94 -16.97 -6.00
N GLN A 28 20.66 -16.42 -7.18
CA GLN A 28 21.50 -16.50 -8.38
C GLN A 28 22.48 -15.33 -8.55
N LYS A 29 22.25 -14.19 -7.88
CA LYS A 29 23.12 -13.00 -7.93
C LYS A 29 23.77 -12.78 -6.56
N ASP A 30 24.83 -11.95 -6.48
CA ASP A 30 25.54 -11.69 -5.22
C ASP A 30 25.01 -10.48 -4.45
N ASN A 31 24.35 -9.56 -5.15
CA ASN A 31 23.69 -8.39 -4.58
C ASN A 31 22.17 -8.61 -4.58
N ILE A 32 21.51 -8.40 -3.44
CA ILE A 32 20.09 -8.65 -3.23
C ILE A 32 19.37 -7.32 -2.92
N PHE A 33 18.25 -7.05 -3.59
CA PHE A 33 17.41 -5.89 -3.36
C PHE A 33 16.07 -6.29 -2.73
N LEU A 34 15.91 -6.00 -1.43
CA LEU A 34 14.66 -6.21 -0.70
C LEU A 34 13.75 -4.98 -0.85
N LYS A 35 12.58 -5.15 -1.48
CA LYS A 35 11.53 -4.10 -1.51
C LYS A 35 10.32 -4.47 -0.63
N PRO A 36 10.31 -4.07 0.67
CA PRO A 36 9.12 -4.17 1.52
C PRO A 36 7.97 -3.29 1.00
N ASN A 37 6.83 -3.32 1.69
CA ASN A 37 5.72 -2.38 1.50
C ASN A 37 5.65 -1.44 2.72
N ILE A 38 6.33 -0.29 2.67
CA ILE A 38 6.34 0.70 3.78
C ILE A 38 5.41 1.86 3.43
N VAL A 39 4.20 1.85 4.02
CA VAL A 39 3.12 2.77 3.66
C VAL A 39 3.06 3.98 4.59
N ASP A 40 2.75 3.74 5.87
CA ASP A 40 2.53 4.80 6.87
C ASP A 40 3.32 4.51 8.17
N ALA A 41 3.39 5.51 9.05
CA ALA A 41 3.98 5.44 10.40
C ALA A 41 3.09 4.64 11.38
N ALA A 42 2.65 3.46 10.92
CA ALA A 42 1.72 2.57 11.60
C ALA A 42 2.46 1.53 12.44
N ASN A 43 1.81 1.04 13.51
CA ASN A 43 2.27 -0.18 14.19
C ASN A 43 2.20 -1.36 13.19
N PRO A 44 3.31 -2.07 12.93
CA PRO A 44 3.33 -3.19 11.98
C PRO A 44 2.28 -4.29 12.23
N ARG A 45 1.82 -4.47 13.49
CA ARG A 45 0.74 -5.42 13.84
C ARG A 45 -0.63 -5.06 13.27
N LEU A 46 -0.77 -3.90 12.62
CA LEU A 46 -1.99 -3.48 11.91
C LEU A 46 -2.07 -4.03 10.48
N GLY A 47 -1.02 -4.68 9.96
CA GLY A 47 -0.98 -5.23 8.59
C GLY A 47 -1.02 -4.18 7.46
N VAL A 48 -0.83 -2.90 7.79
CA VAL A 48 -0.81 -1.79 6.83
C VAL A 48 0.56 -1.65 6.14
N THR A 49 1.63 -2.11 6.78
CA THR A 49 3.03 -2.07 6.34
C THR A 49 3.67 -3.44 6.60
N THR A 50 4.53 -3.93 5.70
CA THR A 50 5.30 -5.18 5.90
C THR A 50 6.02 -5.15 7.25
N HIS A 51 5.94 -6.23 8.02
CA HIS A 51 6.47 -6.27 9.37
C HIS A 51 8.01 -6.32 9.34
N PRO A 52 8.74 -5.44 10.06
CA PRO A 52 10.21 -5.35 9.97
C PRO A 52 10.95 -6.68 10.22
N LYS A 53 10.36 -7.59 10.98
CA LYS A 53 10.91 -8.94 11.24
C LYS A 53 10.96 -9.87 10.02
N ILE A 54 10.05 -9.73 9.04
CA ILE A 54 10.13 -10.49 7.78
C ILE A 54 11.40 -10.06 7.01
N VAL A 55 11.63 -8.75 6.98
CA VAL A 55 12.80 -8.16 6.31
C VAL A 55 14.08 -8.44 7.09
N GLU A 56 14.04 -8.52 8.43
CA GLU A 56 15.17 -8.97 9.26
C GLU A 56 15.54 -10.43 9.00
N ALA A 57 14.56 -11.31 8.83
CA ALA A 57 14.77 -12.72 8.50
C ALA A 57 15.37 -12.90 7.09
N LEU A 58 14.84 -12.18 6.09
CA LEU A 58 15.39 -12.15 4.73
C LEU A 58 16.82 -11.60 4.71
N LEU A 59 17.07 -10.48 5.39
CA LEU A 59 18.40 -9.88 5.54
C LEU A 59 19.41 -10.89 6.11
N LYS A 60 19.05 -11.57 7.21
CA LYS A 60 19.87 -12.63 7.80
C LYS A 60 20.12 -13.79 6.83
N TYR A 61 19.07 -14.33 6.23
CA TYR A 61 19.17 -15.46 5.29
C TYR A 61 20.15 -15.16 4.14
N PHE A 62 20.06 -13.99 3.53
CA PHE A 62 20.97 -13.61 2.45
C PHE A 62 22.39 -13.30 2.95
N GLN A 63 22.56 -12.63 4.10
CA GLN A 63 23.89 -12.38 4.68
C GLN A 63 24.61 -13.67 5.10
N GLU A 64 23.88 -14.67 5.61
CA GLU A 64 24.43 -16.00 5.93
C GLU A 64 24.88 -16.77 4.67
N LEU A 65 24.30 -16.47 3.51
CA LEU A 65 24.73 -16.96 2.19
C LEU A 65 25.84 -16.09 1.56
N GLY A 66 26.44 -15.16 2.32
CA GLY A 66 27.53 -14.30 1.87
C GLY A 66 27.11 -13.18 0.91
N LYS A 67 25.82 -12.84 0.85
CA LYS A 67 25.27 -11.88 -0.12
C LYS A 67 25.21 -10.46 0.43
N GLU A 68 25.46 -9.47 -0.42
CA GLU A 68 25.25 -8.06 -0.09
C GLU A 68 23.76 -7.71 -0.22
N VAL A 69 23.20 -6.98 0.75
CA VAL A 69 21.75 -6.72 0.84
C VAL A 69 21.46 -5.23 0.96
N ILE A 70 20.75 -4.68 -0.03
CA ILE A 70 20.16 -3.35 0.00
C ILE A 70 18.64 -3.46 0.23
N ILE A 71 18.12 -2.61 1.12
CA ILE A 71 16.68 -2.47 1.36
C ILE A 71 16.23 -1.13 0.81
N GLY A 72 15.13 -1.07 0.07
CA GLY A 72 14.61 0.21 -0.42
C GLY A 72 13.10 0.24 -0.62
N GLU A 73 12.51 1.42 -0.47
CA GLU A 73 11.10 1.67 -0.78
C GLU A 73 10.92 3.07 -1.39
N GLY A 74 9.92 3.23 -2.26
CA GLY A 74 9.41 4.54 -2.66
C GLY A 74 8.00 4.73 -2.07
N THR A 75 7.86 5.63 -1.12
CA THR A 75 6.57 5.87 -0.43
C THR A 75 5.53 6.51 -1.36
N GLY A 76 4.26 6.55 -0.92
CA GLY A 76 3.20 7.31 -1.60
C GLY A 76 3.12 8.78 -1.19
N PHE A 77 3.91 9.22 -0.19
CA PHE A 77 3.68 10.47 0.54
C PHE A 77 4.86 11.46 0.54
N PHE A 78 6.08 11.01 0.24
CA PHE A 78 7.30 11.81 0.40
C PHE A 78 8.25 11.70 -0.79
N ASN A 79 8.80 12.84 -1.20
CA ASN A 79 9.87 12.99 -2.20
C ASN A 79 11.20 13.49 -1.58
N SER A 80 11.24 13.82 -0.28
CA SER A 80 12.44 14.28 0.42
C SER A 80 12.92 13.26 1.45
N ASP A 81 14.24 13.04 1.50
CA ASP A 81 14.85 11.98 2.32
C ASP A 81 14.64 12.19 3.82
N GLU A 82 14.57 13.44 4.28
CA GLU A 82 14.23 13.81 5.67
C GLU A 82 12.92 13.12 6.14
N LYS A 83 11.87 13.18 5.31
CA LYS A 83 10.55 12.64 5.63
C LYS A 83 10.50 11.13 5.41
N PHE A 84 11.29 10.61 4.48
CA PHE A 84 11.51 9.17 4.32
C PHE A 84 12.20 8.56 5.54
N LYS A 85 13.31 9.15 6.01
CA LYS A 85 14.03 8.73 7.22
C LYS A 85 13.17 8.84 8.48
N LYS A 86 12.30 9.85 8.55
CA LYS A 86 11.25 9.91 9.59
C LYS A 86 10.29 8.70 9.53
N LEU A 87 9.78 8.35 8.35
CA LEU A 87 8.92 7.17 8.18
C LEU A 87 9.65 5.86 8.55
N VAL A 88 10.90 5.67 8.12
CA VAL A 88 11.73 4.50 8.48
C VAL A 88 11.92 4.38 10.00
N LYS A 89 12.09 5.51 10.68
CA LYS A 89 12.15 5.56 12.15
C LYS A 89 10.82 5.19 12.81
N GLU A 90 9.70 5.78 12.37
CA GLU A 90 8.39 5.64 13.02
C GLU A 90 7.68 4.31 12.69
N SER A 91 7.93 3.72 11.53
CA SER A 91 7.47 2.35 11.16
C SER A 91 8.30 1.22 11.83
N GLY A 92 9.30 1.58 12.65
CA GLY A 92 10.14 0.64 13.40
C GLY A 92 11.32 0.05 12.63
N TYR A 93 11.47 0.37 11.35
CA TYR A 93 12.52 -0.13 10.46
C TYR A 93 13.93 0.36 10.82
N ALA A 94 14.10 1.54 11.42
CA ALA A 94 15.41 2.04 11.87
C ALA A 94 16.11 1.16 12.94
N LYS A 95 15.43 0.17 13.51
CA LYS A 95 16.06 -0.89 14.32
C LYS A 95 16.98 -1.79 13.50
N LEU A 96 16.65 -2.03 12.22
CA LEU A 96 17.49 -2.81 11.30
C LEU A 96 18.76 -2.02 10.96
N GLU A 97 18.62 -0.75 10.60
CA GLU A 97 19.73 0.17 10.32
C GLU A 97 20.75 0.18 11.47
N LYS A 98 20.28 0.41 12.71
CA LYS A 98 21.14 0.39 13.90
C LYS A 98 21.78 -0.98 14.19
N LYS A 99 21.08 -2.10 13.92
CA LYS A 99 21.56 -3.44 14.28
C LYS A 99 22.53 -4.03 13.25
N TYR A 100 22.35 -3.71 11.97
CA TYR A 100 23.07 -4.33 10.85
C TYR A 100 23.99 -3.36 10.09
N GLY A 101 24.00 -2.07 10.43
CA GLY A 101 24.87 -1.07 9.78
C GLY A 101 24.42 -0.66 8.37
N ILE A 102 23.19 -0.99 8.00
CA ILE A 102 22.60 -0.70 6.68
C ILE A 102 21.83 0.63 6.67
N GLU A 103 21.68 1.24 5.50
CA GLU A 103 20.71 2.32 5.26
C GLU A 103 19.53 1.79 4.46
N ILE A 104 18.31 2.21 4.82
CA ILE A 104 17.12 1.92 4.01
C ILE A 104 16.95 3.04 2.98
N VAL A 105 16.94 2.67 1.71
CA VAL A 105 17.14 3.60 0.60
C VAL A 105 15.81 4.12 0.05
N ASN A 106 15.71 5.45 -0.08
CA ASN A 106 14.56 6.13 -0.69
C ASN A 106 14.60 5.97 -2.22
N LEU A 107 13.74 5.12 -2.78
CA LEU A 107 13.72 4.90 -4.23
C LEU A 107 13.32 6.15 -5.03
N GLN A 108 12.87 7.26 -4.42
CA GLN A 108 12.64 8.50 -5.17
C GLN A 108 13.95 9.20 -5.62
N THR A 109 15.08 8.94 -4.96
CA THR A 109 16.35 9.66 -5.15
C THR A 109 17.49 8.81 -5.70
N THR A 110 17.26 7.50 -5.94
CA THR A 110 18.25 6.54 -6.45
C THR A 110 18.55 6.70 -7.95
N GLU A 111 19.64 6.08 -8.43
CA GLU A 111 19.89 5.89 -9.87
C GLU A 111 18.74 5.11 -10.53
N ARG A 112 18.35 5.52 -11.75
CA ARG A 112 17.22 4.95 -12.48
C ARG A 112 17.55 4.60 -13.93
N VAL A 113 17.03 3.47 -14.37
CA VAL A 113 17.11 2.95 -15.72
C VAL A 113 15.82 3.22 -16.49
N LYS A 114 15.94 3.47 -17.80
CA LYS A 114 14.81 3.64 -18.72
C LYS A 114 14.31 2.27 -19.18
N LYS A 115 13.02 2.01 -18.97
CA LYS A 115 12.28 0.89 -19.56
C LYS A 115 11.31 1.43 -20.62
N ILE A 116 11.18 0.70 -21.73
CA ILE A 116 10.10 0.88 -22.70
C ILE A 116 8.96 -0.06 -22.29
N TRP A 117 7.72 0.42 -22.39
CA TRP A 117 6.52 -0.32 -22.00
C TRP A 117 5.31 0.21 -22.79
N LYS A 118 4.15 -0.46 -22.73
CA LYS A 118 2.93 -0.11 -23.47
C LYS A 118 2.50 1.35 -23.36
N TYR A 119 2.85 2.02 -22.27
CA TYR A 119 2.50 3.43 -22.00
C TYR A 119 3.68 4.39 -22.25
N GLY A 120 4.59 4.04 -23.18
CA GLY A 120 5.71 4.88 -23.63
C GLY A 120 7.01 4.53 -22.93
N GLU A 121 7.44 5.39 -22.00
CA GLU A 121 8.70 5.23 -21.26
C GLU A 121 8.48 5.35 -19.75
N LEU A 122 9.23 4.58 -18.97
CA LEU A 122 9.22 4.62 -17.52
C LEU A 122 10.64 4.58 -16.96
N LEU A 123 10.91 5.35 -15.91
CA LEU A 123 12.16 5.26 -15.15
C LEU A 123 11.93 4.37 -13.93
N LEU A 124 12.68 3.27 -13.80
CA LEU A 124 12.63 2.36 -12.64
C LEU A 124 13.99 2.32 -11.91
N PRO A 125 14.05 1.93 -10.62
CA PRO A 125 15.31 1.90 -9.87
C PRO A 125 16.25 0.84 -10.48
N LYS A 126 17.53 1.19 -10.68
CA LYS A 126 18.52 0.30 -11.30
C LYS A 126 18.65 -1.07 -10.61
N TYR A 127 18.36 -1.12 -9.31
CA TYR A 127 18.42 -2.33 -8.50
C TYR A 127 17.55 -3.48 -9.01
N ILE A 128 16.44 -3.24 -9.75
CA ILE A 128 15.63 -4.34 -10.30
C ILE A 128 16.35 -5.12 -11.41
N ASP A 129 17.38 -4.53 -12.02
CA ASP A 129 18.19 -5.18 -13.05
C ASP A 129 19.51 -5.71 -12.47
N THR A 130 20.18 -4.93 -11.63
CA THR A 130 21.54 -5.23 -11.16
C THR A 130 21.61 -6.08 -9.89
N HIS A 131 20.49 -6.30 -9.21
CA HIS A 131 20.39 -7.11 -7.99
C HIS A 131 19.36 -8.24 -8.18
N GLU A 132 19.33 -9.17 -7.24
CA GLU A 132 18.23 -10.12 -7.10
C GLU A 132 17.05 -9.42 -6.44
N TYR A 133 15.98 -9.20 -7.21
CA TYR A 133 14.87 -8.38 -6.77
C TYR A 133 13.88 -9.22 -5.97
N VAL A 134 13.89 -9.04 -4.64
CA VAL A 134 12.94 -9.67 -3.72
C VAL A 134 11.83 -8.68 -3.38
N ASN A 135 10.61 -8.97 -3.82
CA ASN A 135 9.42 -8.21 -3.49
C ASN A 135 8.82 -8.73 -2.19
N VAL A 136 8.69 -7.89 -1.15
CA VAL A 136 8.18 -8.30 0.17
C VAL A 136 6.85 -7.58 0.49
N PRO A 137 5.76 -7.90 -0.24
CA PRO A 137 4.44 -7.31 0.00
C PRO A 137 3.85 -7.70 1.37
N SER A 138 2.72 -7.09 1.71
CA SER A 138 1.92 -7.45 2.89
C SER A 138 0.48 -7.76 2.44
N MET A 139 -0.09 -8.84 2.99
CA MET A 139 -1.42 -9.34 2.65
C MET A 139 -2.50 -8.39 3.19
N LYS A 140 -3.15 -7.64 2.30
CA LYS A 140 -4.22 -6.72 2.68
C LYS A 140 -5.19 -6.36 1.56
N THR A 141 -6.40 -6.00 1.95
CA THR A 141 -7.39 -5.33 1.09
C THR A 141 -6.94 -3.92 0.69
N HIS A 142 -7.67 -3.32 -0.25
CA HIS A 142 -7.45 -1.96 -0.69
C HIS A 142 -8.73 -1.36 -1.28
N ILE A 143 -9.16 -0.19 -0.79
CA ILE A 143 -10.45 0.43 -1.14
C ILE A 143 -10.72 0.56 -2.64
N ILE A 144 -9.71 0.96 -3.44
CA ILE A 144 -9.83 1.02 -4.90
C ILE A 144 -9.63 -0.38 -5.52
N CYS A 145 -8.40 -0.90 -5.49
CA CYS A 145 -8.01 -2.07 -6.27
C CYS A 145 -8.41 -3.45 -5.70
N THR A 146 -9.37 -3.51 -4.77
CA THR A 146 -9.75 -4.67 -3.93
C THR A 146 -8.66 -5.16 -2.96
N VAL A 147 -7.42 -5.35 -3.42
CA VAL A 147 -6.26 -5.85 -2.65
C VAL A 147 -4.98 -5.03 -2.92
N THR A 148 -3.91 -5.33 -2.17
CA THR A 148 -2.55 -4.85 -2.47
C THR A 148 -1.66 -5.96 -3.04
N LEU A 149 -1.21 -6.92 -2.23
CA LEU A 149 -0.38 -8.04 -2.69
C LEU A 149 0.89 -7.60 -3.47
N GLY A 150 1.51 -8.52 -4.21
CA GLY A 150 2.81 -8.37 -4.88
C GLY A 150 2.78 -7.43 -6.07
N MET A 151 1.85 -7.61 -7.02
CA MET A 151 1.75 -6.80 -8.24
C MET A 151 1.56 -5.31 -7.92
N LYS A 152 0.71 -4.97 -6.95
CA LYS A 152 0.47 -3.57 -6.59
C LYS A 152 1.55 -3.00 -5.65
N ASN A 153 2.28 -3.83 -4.89
CA ASN A 153 3.44 -3.35 -4.12
C ASN A 153 4.53 -2.74 -5.04
N GLN A 154 4.64 -3.24 -6.28
CA GLN A 154 5.57 -2.71 -7.27
C GLN A 154 5.38 -1.23 -7.58
N LYS A 155 4.19 -0.64 -7.31
CA LYS A 155 3.98 0.83 -7.38
C LYS A 155 4.93 1.62 -6.46
N GLY A 156 5.61 0.98 -5.50
CA GLY A 156 6.71 1.57 -4.74
C GLY A 156 7.89 2.01 -5.62
N LEU A 157 8.23 1.23 -6.65
CA LEU A 157 9.33 1.46 -7.59
C LEU A 157 9.17 2.74 -8.43
N LEU A 158 7.96 3.26 -8.57
CA LEU A 158 7.63 4.41 -9.42
C LEU A 158 8.11 5.75 -8.80
N LEU A 159 8.31 6.78 -9.62
CA LEU A 159 8.39 8.16 -9.10
C LEU A 159 6.99 8.68 -8.76
N PHE A 160 6.90 9.65 -7.84
CA PHE A 160 5.64 10.25 -7.38
C PHE A 160 4.76 10.78 -8.52
N LYS A 161 5.35 11.33 -9.59
CA LYS A 161 4.62 11.74 -10.81
C LYS A 161 3.93 10.56 -11.50
N ASP A 162 4.62 9.44 -11.62
CA ASP A 162 4.15 8.26 -12.36
C ASP A 162 3.10 7.49 -11.53
N LYS A 163 3.25 7.46 -10.19
CA LYS A 163 2.20 6.97 -9.27
C LYS A 163 0.86 7.65 -9.51
N LYS A 164 0.86 8.98 -9.70
CA LYS A 164 -0.34 9.76 -10.07
C LYS A 164 -0.80 9.45 -11.49
N ASN A 165 0.11 9.26 -12.44
CA ASN A 165 -0.23 8.98 -13.84
C ASN A 165 -1.05 7.68 -13.99
N PHE A 166 -0.72 6.64 -13.21
CA PHE A 166 -1.51 5.39 -13.18
C PHE A 166 -3.00 5.64 -12.89
N HIS A 167 -3.29 6.50 -11.91
CA HIS A 167 -4.68 6.86 -11.60
C HIS A 167 -5.32 7.68 -12.73
N LYS A 168 -4.56 8.54 -13.44
CA LYS A 168 -5.10 9.30 -14.57
C LYS A 168 -5.42 8.43 -15.79
N THR A 169 -4.53 7.51 -16.16
CA THR A 169 -4.64 6.66 -17.34
C THR A 169 -5.52 5.44 -17.08
N ASP A 170 -4.93 4.29 -16.78
CA ASP A 170 -5.58 3.00 -16.57
C ASP A 170 -4.88 2.35 -15.36
N LEU A 171 -5.49 2.43 -14.18
CA LEU A 171 -4.83 2.06 -12.93
C LEU A 171 -4.50 0.57 -12.91
N HIS A 172 -5.45 -0.26 -13.32
CA HIS A 172 -5.31 -1.71 -13.29
C HIS A 172 -4.42 -2.22 -14.44
N GLY A 173 -4.53 -1.68 -15.65
CA GLY A 173 -3.66 -2.05 -16.77
C GLY A 173 -2.23 -1.56 -16.63
N MET A 174 -1.98 -0.39 -16.04
CA MET A 174 -0.61 0.02 -15.70
C MET A 174 -0.01 -0.81 -14.55
N ILE A 175 -0.81 -1.38 -13.64
CA ILE A 175 -0.29 -2.37 -12.66
C ILE A 175 0.07 -3.69 -13.36
N ARG A 176 -0.77 -4.19 -14.28
CA ARG A 176 -0.45 -5.39 -15.08
C ARG A 176 0.82 -5.19 -15.91
N GLU A 177 0.96 -4.06 -16.59
CA GLU A 177 2.16 -3.72 -17.38
C GLU A 177 3.41 -3.50 -16.51
N LEU A 178 3.28 -2.90 -15.32
CA LEU A 178 4.43 -2.74 -14.42
C LEU A 178 5.04 -4.08 -14.02
N ALA A 179 4.20 -5.11 -13.85
CA ALA A 179 4.64 -6.46 -13.49
C ALA A 179 5.32 -7.24 -14.65
N THR A 180 5.29 -6.75 -15.90
CA THR A 180 6.04 -7.36 -17.02
C THR A 180 7.43 -6.74 -17.21
N ILE A 181 7.64 -5.49 -16.75
CA ILE A 181 8.91 -4.75 -16.87
C ILE A 181 9.71 -4.65 -15.56
N ALA A 182 9.08 -5.00 -14.44
CA ALA A 182 9.69 -5.22 -13.14
C ALA A 182 9.24 -6.60 -12.66
N VAL A 183 10.09 -7.60 -12.84
CA VAL A 183 9.84 -8.99 -12.45
C VAL A 183 10.72 -9.27 -11.23
N PRO A 184 10.14 -9.54 -10.04
CA PRO A 184 10.90 -10.02 -8.89
C PRO A 184 11.44 -11.42 -9.16
N ASP A 185 12.70 -11.67 -8.81
CA ASP A 185 13.29 -13.02 -8.78
C ASP A 185 12.64 -13.87 -7.64
N LEU A 186 12.10 -13.21 -6.61
CA LEU A 186 11.36 -13.81 -5.50
C LEU A 186 10.26 -12.87 -4.97
N VAL A 187 9.12 -13.44 -4.56
CA VAL A 187 8.11 -12.76 -3.75
C VAL A 187 7.97 -13.48 -2.40
N VAL A 188 7.94 -12.71 -1.31
CA VAL A 188 7.61 -13.20 0.04
C VAL A 188 6.49 -12.35 0.63
N MET A 189 5.29 -12.90 0.71
CA MET A 189 4.13 -12.24 1.29
C MET A 189 4.21 -12.28 2.82
N ASP A 190 4.25 -11.11 3.45
CA ASP A 190 3.91 -11.00 4.87
C ASP A 190 2.41 -11.21 5.05
N ALA A 191 2.06 -12.41 5.49
CA ALA A 191 0.72 -12.81 5.88
C ALA A 191 0.67 -13.20 7.37
N ILE A 192 1.55 -12.63 8.21
CA ILE A 192 1.49 -12.84 9.67
C ILE A 192 0.46 -11.87 10.27
N TYR A 193 0.68 -10.57 10.04
CA TYR A 193 -0.29 -9.51 10.32
C TYR A 193 -0.82 -8.92 9.01
N CYS A 194 -2.08 -9.18 8.75
CA CYS A 194 -2.82 -8.78 7.56
C CYS A 194 -3.78 -7.62 7.87
N CYS A 195 -4.38 -7.03 6.83
CA CYS A 195 -5.37 -5.96 6.98
C CYS A 195 -6.58 -6.19 6.05
N GLU A 196 -7.79 -6.09 6.61
CA GLU A 196 -9.07 -6.21 5.89
C GLU A 196 -9.92 -4.94 5.97
N ALA A 197 -11.08 -4.95 5.31
CA ALA A 197 -11.94 -3.80 5.07
C ALA A 197 -11.21 -2.67 4.30
N THR A 198 -11.15 -1.45 4.81
CA THR A 198 -10.92 -0.23 4.02
C THR A 198 -9.44 0.18 3.92
N GLY A 199 -8.56 -0.79 3.64
CA GLY A 199 -7.13 -0.55 3.47
C GLY A 199 -6.80 0.46 2.36
N PRO A 200 -5.65 1.17 2.42
CA PRO A 200 -4.57 1.05 3.39
C PRO A 200 -4.61 2.16 4.48
N ALA A 201 -5.68 2.94 4.57
CA ALA A 201 -5.79 4.00 5.57
C ALA A 201 -6.03 3.40 6.96
N ILE A 202 -5.40 3.93 8.01
CA ILE A 202 -5.57 3.41 9.39
C ILE A 202 -7.04 3.52 9.84
N ALA A 203 -7.75 4.57 9.43
CA ALA A 203 -9.21 4.66 9.57
C ALA A 203 -9.89 3.67 8.60
N GLY A 204 -10.87 2.90 9.09
CA GLY A 204 -11.63 1.94 8.28
C GLY A 204 -10.91 0.62 7.95
N SER A 205 -9.61 0.49 8.25
CA SER A 205 -8.88 -0.79 8.22
C SER A 205 -9.13 -1.63 9.47
N LYS A 206 -9.14 -2.95 9.31
CA LYS A 206 -9.24 -3.93 10.41
C LYS A 206 -8.00 -4.85 10.40
N PRO A 207 -7.21 -4.92 11.49
CA PRO A 207 -6.10 -5.86 11.59
C PRO A 207 -6.61 -7.31 11.68
N LYS A 208 -5.99 -8.20 10.91
CA LYS A 208 -6.31 -9.63 10.86
C LYS A 208 -5.04 -10.45 11.05
N ARG A 209 -5.06 -11.43 11.96
CA ARG A 209 -3.90 -12.30 12.19
C ARG A 209 -4.15 -13.63 11.48
N MET A 210 -3.26 -13.97 10.55
CA MET A 210 -3.32 -15.23 9.80
C MET A 210 -2.16 -16.18 10.18
N ASP A 211 -1.03 -15.63 10.67
CA ASP A 211 0.19 -16.37 11.00
C ASP A 211 0.68 -17.27 9.84
N LEU A 212 0.83 -16.67 8.65
CA LEU A 212 1.34 -17.34 7.45
C LEU A 212 2.56 -16.61 6.86
N LEU A 213 3.41 -17.38 6.17
CA LEU A 213 4.27 -16.88 5.10
C LEU A 213 3.89 -17.59 3.80
N ILE A 214 3.94 -16.84 2.71
CA ILE A 214 3.72 -17.36 1.35
C ILE A 214 4.92 -16.91 0.51
N ALA A 215 5.60 -17.83 -0.18
CA ALA A 215 6.75 -17.48 -1.03
C ALA A 215 6.62 -18.12 -2.42
N GLY A 216 7.18 -17.48 -3.45
CA GLY A 216 7.16 -18.00 -4.82
C GLY A 216 7.92 -17.10 -5.79
N THR A 217 8.30 -17.65 -6.95
CA THR A 217 9.11 -16.97 -7.97
C THR A 217 8.30 -16.32 -9.10
N ASP A 218 6.99 -16.60 -9.20
CA ASP A 218 6.06 -15.86 -10.07
C ASP A 218 5.12 -15.00 -9.20
N THR A 219 5.09 -13.67 -9.47
CA THR A 219 4.27 -12.73 -8.69
C THR A 219 2.77 -12.90 -8.93
N ILE A 220 2.37 -13.34 -10.12
CA ILE A 220 0.97 -13.60 -10.48
C ILE A 220 0.50 -14.89 -9.79
N GLU A 221 1.32 -15.94 -9.72
CA GLU A 221 1.00 -17.14 -8.94
C GLU A 221 0.80 -16.80 -7.45
N VAL A 222 1.76 -16.09 -6.84
CA VAL A 222 1.69 -15.71 -5.41
C VAL A 222 0.48 -14.81 -5.13
N ASP A 223 0.13 -13.89 -6.03
CA ASP A 223 -1.05 -13.04 -5.88
C ASP A 223 -2.37 -13.80 -6.09
N ASN A 224 -2.44 -14.78 -7.00
CA ASN A 224 -3.60 -15.66 -7.15
C ASN A 224 -3.82 -16.54 -5.91
N VAL A 225 -2.75 -17.16 -5.38
CA VAL A 225 -2.80 -17.95 -4.15
C VAL A 225 -3.22 -17.07 -2.97
N SER A 226 -2.59 -15.91 -2.81
CA SER A 226 -2.90 -14.99 -1.72
C SER A 226 -4.35 -14.46 -1.78
N ALA A 227 -4.86 -14.14 -2.97
CA ALA A 227 -6.26 -13.74 -3.15
C ALA A 227 -7.24 -14.86 -2.73
N ARG A 228 -6.98 -16.10 -3.16
CA ARG A 228 -7.79 -17.28 -2.78
C ARG A 228 -7.78 -17.54 -1.27
N ILE A 229 -6.62 -17.40 -0.61
CA ILE A 229 -6.48 -17.50 0.86
C ILE A 229 -7.29 -16.40 1.58
N MET A 230 -7.36 -15.20 1.01
CA MET A 230 -8.20 -14.09 1.52
C MET A 230 -9.70 -14.25 1.22
N GLY A 231 -10.12 -15.33 0.55
CA GLY A 231 -11.51 -15.54 0.13
C GLY A 231 -11.94 -14.70 -1.09
N PHE A 232 -10.98 -14.13 -1.84
CA PHE A 232 -11.26 -13.40 -3.07
C PHE A 232 -11.05 -14.26 -4.31
N ASP A 233 -11.94 -14.06 -5.28
CA ASP A 233 -11.84 -14.60 -6.63
C ASP A 233 -10.84 -13.77 -7.46
N PRO A 234 -9.71 -14.35 -7.94
CA PRO A 234 -8.72 -13.61 -8.72
C PRO A 234 -9.28 -13.01 -10.01
N ALA A 235 -10.23 -13.68 -10.69
CA ALA A 235 -10.84 -13.18 -11.92
C ALA A 235 -11.63 -11.88 -11.72
N LYS A 236 -12.06 -11.61 -10.48
CA LYS A 236 -12.77 -10.37 -10.09
C LYS A 236 -11.83 -9.23 -9.66
N ILE A 237 -10.51 -9.45 -9.58
CA ILE A 237 -9.52 -8.42 -9.20
C ILE A 237 -8.85 -7.89 -10.47
N PRO A 238 -9.22 -6.71 -11.03
CA PRO A 238 -8.91 -6.41 -12.43
C PRO A 238 -7.43 -6.22 -12.78
N HIS A 239 -6.52 -6.20 -11.79
CA HIS A 239 -5.07 -6.10 -12.02
C HIS A 239 -4.31 -7.42 -11.86
N ILE A 240 -4.96 -8.51 -11.44
CA ILE A 240 -4.36 -9.83 -11.30
C ILE A 240 -4.82 -10.68 -12.50
N PRO A 241 -3.93 -11.10 -13.41
CA PRO A 241 -4.25 -12.13 -14.39
C PRO A 241 -4.54 -13.45 -13.67
N GLU A 242 -5.64 -14.11 -14.00
CA GLU A 242 -5.98 -15.39 -13.37
C GLU A 242 -5.00 -16.50 -13.76
N ARG A 243 -4.66 -17.35 -12.79
CA ARG A 243 -3.83 -18.56 -12.98
C ARG A 243 -4.50 -19.76 -12.31
N TYR A 244 -4.70 -20.82 -13.09
CA TYR A 244 -5.07 -22.15 -12.61
C TYR A 244 -3.81 -23.01 -12.43
N ASP A 245 -3.97 -24.21 -11.88
CA ASP A 245 -2.96 -25.27 -11.82
C ASP A 245 -1.61 -24.83 -11.22
N ILE A 246 -1.67 -23.94 -10.23
CA ILE A 246 -0.51 -23.45 -9.49
C ILE A 246 0.01 -24.57 -8.60
N ASP A 247 1.28 -24.93 -8.79
CA ASP A 247 1.97 -25.93 -7.97
C ASP A 247 2.24 -25.38 -6.55
N ILE A 248 1.49 -25.90 -5.57
CA ILE A 248 1.45 -25.41 -4.18
C ILE A 248 2.13 -26.41 -3.23
N HIS A 249 3.05 -25.90 -2.41
CA HIS A 249 3.86 -26.70 -1.49
C HIS A 249 3.64 -26.26 -0.03
N GLY A 250 3.70 -27.21 0.91
CA GLY A 250 3.39 -26.96 2.31
C GLY A 250 1.89 -27.13 2.59
N LEU A 251 1.25 -26.11 3.16
CA LEU A 251 -0.17 -26.15 3.54
C LEU A 251 -1.09 -25.93 2.32
N PRO A 252 -2.23 -26.65 2.19
CA PRO A 252 -3.23 -26.39 1.17
C PRO A 252 -3.99 -25.09 1.46
N ILE A 253 -4.50 -24.43 0.42
CA ILE A 253 -5.27 -23.17 0.56
C ILE A 253 -6.49 -23.37 1.47
N GLU A 254 -7.11 -24.53 1.40
CA GLU A 254 -8.34 -24.90 2.11
C GLU A 254 -8.14 -25.01 3.63
N GLU A 255 -6.92 -25.27 4.13
CA GLU A 255 -6.62 -25.26 5.57
C GLU A 255 -6.41 -23.83 6.10
N VAL A 256 -5.89 -22.93 5.27
CA VAL A 256 -5.45 -21.59 5.67
C VAL A 256 -6.38 -20.46 5.24
N GLN A 257 -7.41 -20.76 4.44
CA GLN A 257 -8.35 -19.77 3.92
C GLN A 257 -9.11 -19.08 5.06
N SER A 258 -9.20 -17.76 4.98
CA SER A 258 -10.10 -16.95 5.79
C SER A 258 -10.69 -15.87 4.91
N ASN A 259 -12.02 -15.76 4.86
CA ASN A 259 -12.68 -14.71 4.09
C ASN A 259 -12.34 -13.35 4.74
N PHE A 260 -11.68 -12.46 3.99
CA PHE A 260 -11.40 -11.09 4.41
C PHE A 260 -12.66 -10.22 4.24
N GLU A 261 -12.91 -9.31 5.16
CA GLU A 261 -13.94 -8.29 4.99
C GLU A 261 -13.60 -7.46 3.74
N PRO A 262 -14.45 -7.44 2.70
CA PRO A 262 -14.17 -6.67 1.49
C PRO A 262 -14.15 -5.16 1.79
N PRO A 263 -13.41 -4.36 1.02
CA PRO A 263 -13.48 -2.91 1.14
C PRO A 263 -14.89 -2.40 0.90
N LYS A 264 -15.35 -1.48 1.75
CA LYS A 264 -16.52 -0.63 1.47
C LYS A 264 -16.22 0.24 0.25
N SER A 265 -17.27 0.68 -0.46
CA SER A 265 -17.17 1.69 -1.53
C SER A 265 -16.85 3.12 -1.03
N TYR A 266 -16.69 3.30 0.28
CA TYR A 266 -16.33 4.57 0.91
C TYR A 266 -15.44 4.35 2.14
N LEU A 267 -14.56 5.32 2.41
CA LEU A 267 -13.85 5.44 3.67
C LEU A 267 -14.69 6.22 4.68
N GLU A 268 -14.97 5.60 5.82
CA GLU A 268 -15.81 6.16 6.88
C GLU A 268 -14.95 6.84 7.97
N ILE A 269 -15.14 8.15 8.15
CA ILE A 269 -14.47 8.98 9.15
C ILE A 269 -15.57 9.66 9.98
N ARG A 270 -16.16 8.89 10.90
CA ARG A 270 -17.30 9.30 11.76
C ARG A 270 -18.55 9.62 10.92
N ASN A 271 -18.86 10.89 10.67
CA ASN A 271 -19.96 11.32 9.79
C ASN A 271 -19.48 11.72 8.37
N ILE A 272 -18.18 11.65 8.08
CA ILE A 272 -17.62 11.89 6.74
C ILE A 272 -17.53 10.55 6.00
N TYR A 273 -18.15 10.47 4.82
CA TYR A 273 -18.21 9.29 3.96
C TYR A 273 -17.46 9.63 2.67
N ALA A 274 -16.21 9.17 2.57
CA ALA A 274 -15.32 9.53 1.48
C ALA A 274 -15.33 8.47 0.37
N TYR A 275 -16.02 8.77 -0.73
CA TYR A 275 -16.17 7.93 -1.90
C TYR A 275 -15.01 8.17 -2.87
N GLY A 276 -14.54 7.13 -3.55
CA GLY A 276 -13.41 7.23 -4.48
C GLY A 276 -13.31 6.06 -5.44
N ASP A 277 -12.69 6.33 -6.58
CA ASP A 277 -12.59 5.48 -7.77
C ASP A 277 -11.12 5.29 -8.21
N ASP A 278 -10.90 4.70 -9.39
CA ASP A 278 -9.56 4.56 -10.00
C ASP A 278 -8.81 5.89 -10.18
N LYS A 279 -9.51 7.01 -10.36
CA LYS A 279 -8.90 8.34 -10.54
C LYS A 279 -8.47 8.97 -9.19
N SER A 280 -8.87 8.37 -8.07
CA SER A 280 -8.56 8.81 -6.71
C SER A 280 -7.15 8.41 -6.29
N CYS A 281 -6.15 9.27 -6.54
CA CYS A 281 -4.76 8.90 -6.26
C CYS A 281 -4.46 8.71 -4.75
N THR A 282 -3.51 7.82 -4.45
CA THR A 282 -3.06 7.48 -3.08
C THR A 282 -2.75 8.74 -2.25
N SER A 283 -2.20 9.78 -2.85
CA SER A 283 -1.87 11.04 -2.15
C SER A 283 -3.09 11.83 -1.68
N CYS A 284 -4.27 11.68 -2.31
CA CYS A 284 -5.52 12.21 -1.77
C CYS A 284 -5.93 11.44 -0.50
N GLN A 285 -5.90 10.10 -0.55
CA GLN A 285 -6.26 9.22 0.57
C GLN A 285 -5.36 9.45 1.81
N MET A 286 -4.06 9.70 1.63
CA MET A 286 -3.17 10.08 2.74
C MET A 286 -3.48 11.45 3.35
N ASN A 287 -4.09 12.38 2.61
CA ASN A 287 -4.57 13.64 3.18
C ASN A 287 -5.90 13.44 3.92
N LEU A 288 -6.78 12.53 3.47
CA LEU A 288 -7.94 12.11 4.26
C LEU A 288 -7.52 11.43 5.58
N SER A 289 -6.55 10.51 5.53
CA SER A 289 -6.00 9.85 6.73
C SER A 289 -5.44 10.88 7.72
N ARG A 290 -4.69 11.89 7.24
CA ARG A 290 -4.18 12.99 8.08
C ARG A 290 -5.28 13.90 8.63
N ALA A 291 -6.35 14.17 7.85
CA ALA A 291 -7.50 14.92 8.35
C ALA A 291 -8.24 14.11 9.44
N SER A 292 -8.46 12.81 9.23
CA SER A 292 -9.00 11.88 10.22
C SER A 292 -8.18 11.86 11.50
N GLN A 293 -6.84 11.78 11.41
CA GLN A 293 -5.94 11.85 12.56
C GLN A 293 -6.04 13.22 13.27
N LYS A 294 -6.02 14.33 12.52
CA LYS A 294 -6.14 15.69 13.09
C LYS A 294 -7.49 15.88 13.81
N ILE A 295 -8.59 15.40 13.24
CA ILE A 295 -9.90 15.37 13.91
C ILE A 295 -9.82 14.49 15.17
N PHE A 296 -9.38 13.24 15.03
CA PHE A 296 -9.33 12.27 16.14
C PHE A 296 -8.53 12.75 17.35
N PHE A 297 -7.40 13.41 17.14
CA PHE A 297 -6.53 13.94 18.20
C PHE A 297 -6.86 15.37 18.66
N THR A 298 -7.91 16.02 18.13
CA THR A 298 -8.32 17.37 18.55
C THR A 298 -9.76 17.36 19.07
N PRO A 299 -9.99 17.36 20.40
CA PRO A 299 -11.34 17.25 20.98
C PRO A 299 -12.34 18.27 20.43
N GLU A 300 -11.92 19.53 20.27
CA GLU A 300 -12.71 20.62 19.67
C GLU A 300 -13.27 20.23 18.28
N LEU A 301 -12.43 19.65 17.41
CA LEU A 301 -12.82 19.23 16.07
C LEU A 301 -13.73 18.00 16.08
N ARG A 302 -13.61 17.11 17.08
CA ARG A 302 -14.55 15.98 17.20
C ARG A 302 -15.95 16.45 17.59
N GLN A 303 -16.02 17.41 18.51
CA GLN A 303 -17.28 17.99 19.00
C GLN A 303 -17.93 18.87 17.93
N GLU A 304 -17.18 19.74 17.23
CA GLU A 304 -17.73 20.50 16.10
C GLU A 304 -18.13 19.56 14.94
N LEU A 305 -17.51 18.38 14.81
CA LEU A 305 -17.92 17.39 13.81
C LEU A 305 -19.19 16.64 14.22
N GLU A 306 -19.39 16.33 15.50
CA GLU A 306 -20.57 15.65 16.04
C GLU A 306 -21.88 16.44 15.88
N THR A 307 -21.81 17.77 15.77
CA THR A 307 -22.98 18.63 15.49
C THR A 307 -23.32 18.75 14.00
N LYS A 308 -22.48 18.23 13.10
CA LYS A 308 -22.73 18.23 11.64
C LYS A 308 -23.41 16.91 11.23
N GLY A 309 -24.34 17.00 10.28
CA GLY A 309 -24.96 15.82 9.65
C GLY A 309 -23.96 14.97 8.85
N ARG A 310 -24.44 13.95 8.13
CA ARG A 310 -23.61 13.16 7.20
C ARG A 310 -23.00 14.08 6.13
N ILE A 311 -21.70 13.93 5.87
CA ILE A 311 -20.94 14.66 4.86
C ILE A 311 -20.41 13.66 3.85
N ASP A 312 -20.81 13.77 2.58
CA ASP A 312 -20.26 12.94 1.50
C ASP A 312 -19.08 13.68 0.85
N LEU A 313 -17.94 13.01 0.73
CA LEU A 313 -16.71 13.57 0.17
C LEU A 313 -16.32 12.78 -1.09
N LEU A 314 -16.42 13.40 -2.26
CA LEU A 314 -16.19 12.74 -3.56
C LEU A 314 -14.75 12.96 -4.03
N LEU A 315 -14.03 11.87 -4.27
CA LEU A 315 -12.66 11.86 -4.78
C LEU A 315 -12.59 11.31 -6.21
N GLY A 316 -11.54 11.71 -6.92
CA GLY A 316 -11.28 11.24 -8.28
C GLY A 316 -12.37 11.71 -9.23
N THR A 317 -13.02 10.81 -9.97
CA THR A 317 -14.19 11.09 -10.82
C THR A 317 -15.45 10.38 -10.32
N HIS A 318 -15.50 10.01 -9.04
CA HIS A 318 -16.64 9.29 -8.47
C HIS A 318 -17.95 10.10 -8.63
N PRO A 319 -19.05 9.48 -9.10
CA PRO A 319 -20.34 10.15 -9.23
C PRO A 319 -20.99 10.43 -7.86
N LEU A 320 -22.15 11.09 -7.86
CA LEU A 320 -22.99 11.15 -6.65
C LEU A 320 -23.39 9.72 -6.22
N PRO A 321 -23.32 9.38 -4.92
CA PRO A 321 -23.84 8.12 -4.41
C PRO A 321 -25.38 8.10 -4.49
N ASN A 322 -26.00 6.92 -4.66
CA ASN A 322 -27.44 6.75 -4.90
C ASN A 322 -28.38 7.41 -3.87
N ASN A 323 -27.88 7.68 -2.66
CA ASN A 323 -28.56 8.45 -1.62
C ASN A 323 -27.55 9.44 -1.03
N PRO A 324 -27.38 10.62 -1.65
CA PRO A 324 -26.40 11.61 -1.22
C PRO A 324 -26.89 12.34 0.03
N SER A 325 -25.95 12.76 0.88
CA SER A 325 -26.29 13.61 2.02
C SER A 325 -26.60 15.05 1.58
N PRO A 326 -27.22 15.89 2.46
CA PRO A 326 -27.38 17.32 2.20
C PRO A 326 -26.07 18.10 2.05
N THR A 327 -24.92 17.50 2.38
CA THR A 327 -23.60 18.14 2.38
C THR A 327 -22.62 17.28 1.58
N VAL A 328 -22.65 17.42 0.26
CA VAL A 328 -21.67 16.79 -0.65
C VAL A 328 -20.54 17.77 -0.98
N ILE A 329 -19.30 17.30 -0.94
CA ILE A 329 -18.09 18.10 -1.20
C ILE A 329 -17.18 17.33 -2.17
N CYS A 330 -16.64 17.99 -3.19
CA CYS A 330 -15.65 17.42 -4.11
C CYS A 330 -14.22 17.70 -3.62
N PHE A 331 -13.31 16.73 -3.74
CA PHE A 331 -11.95 16.80 -3.20
C PHE A 331 -10.86 16.53 -4.25
N GLY A 332 -10.17 17.61 -4.65
CA GLY A 332 -9.06 17.60 -5.60
C GLY A 332 -9.47 17.79 -7.06
N GLN A 333 -8.52 18.23 -7.89
CA GLN A 333 -8.75 18.63 -9.29
C GLN A 333 -9.37 17.56 -10.20
N CYS A 334 -9.36 16.28 -9.81
CA CYS A 334 -10.03 15.23 -10.60
C CYS A 334 -11.56 15.35 -10.51
N ALA A 335 -12.08 15.85 -9.38
CA ALA A 335 -13.52 15.94 -9.10
C ALA A 335 -14.13 17.26 -9.59
N GLU A 336 -13.37 18.05 -10.37
CA GLU A 336 -13.79 19.37 -10.86
C GLU A 336 -15.00 19.27 -11.80
N ALA A 337 -15.00 18.30 -12.73
CA ALA A 337 -16.16 18.03 -13.59
C ALA A 337 -17.40 17.60 -12.80
N THR A 338 -17.25 16.78 -11.75
CA THR A 338 -18.35 16.38 -10.86
C THR A 338 -18.89 17.58 -10.06
N ALA A 339 -18.00 18.47 -9.62
CA ALA A 339 -18.38 19.69 -8.91
C ALA A 339 -19.15 20.67 -9.81
N GLU A 340 -18.69 20.89 -11.04
CA GLU A 340 -19.33 21.77 -12.02
C GLU A 340 -20.71 21.23 -12.45
N ALA A 341 -20.78 19.93 -12.79
CA ALA A 341 -22.03 19.29 -13.26
C ALA A 341 -23.16 19.27 -12.20
N HIS A 342 -22.81 19.30 -10.92
CA HIS A 342 -23.76 19.24 -9.80
C HIS A 342 -23.76 20.50 -8.91
N GLN A 343 -23.03 21.56 -9.31
CA GLN A 343 -22.90 22.83 -8.57
C GLN A 343 -22.42 22.66 -7.12
N LEU A 344 -21.51 21.71 -6.89
CA LEU A 344 -21.02 21.33 -5.55
C LEU A 344 -19.76 22.11 -5.14
N PRO A 345 -19.53 22.32 -3.83
CA PRO A 345 -18.27 22.88 -3.34
C PRO A 345 -17.06 22.00 -3.68
N LEU A 346 -15.97 22.62 -4.14
CA LEU A 346 -14.76 21.93 -4.56
C LEU A 346 -13.53 22.41 -3.78
N ILE A 347 -12.92 21.50 -3.02
CA ILE A 347 -11.61 21.72 -2.39
C ILE A 347 -10.53 21.45 -3.45
N LYS A 348 -10.07 22.49 -4.14
CA LYS A 348 -9.08 22.38 -5.24
C LYS A 348 -7.70 21.94 -4.74
N GLY A 349 -6.94 21.26 -5.60
CA GLY A 349 -5.56 20.82 -5.31
C GLY A 349 -5.17 19.49 -5.98
N CYS A 350 -3.89 19.13 -5.95
CA CYS A 350 -3.36 17.91 -6.59
C CYS A 350 -2.24 17.19 -5.79
N PRO A 351 -2.54 16.54 -4.66
CA PRO A 351 -3.82 16.55 -3.94
C PRO A 351 -4.03 17.89 -3.21
N PRO A 352 -5.25 18.22 -2.76
CA PRO A 352 -5.41 19.19 -1.68
C PRO A 352 -4.72 18.69 -0.42
N SER A 353 -4.31 19.60 0.46
CA SER A 353 -3.74 19.25 1.75
C SER A 353 -4.85 18.86 2.74
N TYR A 354 -4.47 18.10 3.76
CA TYR A 354 -5.37 17.83 4.88
C TYR A 354 -5.81 19.11 5.62
N ARG A 355 -5.01 20.19 5.56
CA ARG A 355 -5.38 21.48 6.20
C ARG A 355 -6.52 22.17 5.48
N ASP A 356 -6.57 22.06 4.15
CA ASP A 356 -7.62 22.68 3.33
C ASP A 356 -8.97 22.04 3.65
N LEU A 357 -9.00 20.71 3.82
CA LEU A 357 -10.19 19.97 4.29
C LEU A 357 -10.59 20.36 5.72
N ILE A 358 -9.62 20.56 6.63
CA ILE A 358 -9.92 21.01 8.01
C ILE A 358 -10.43 22.45 8.03
N ASN A 359 -9.86 23.37 7.23
CA ASN A 359 -10.37 24.74 7.14
C ASN A 359 -11.79 24.75 6.54
N PHE A 360 -12.03 24.01 5.45
CA PHE A 360 -13.33 23.93 4.81
C PHE A 360 -14.42 23.36 5.74
N LEU A 361 -14.14 22.26 6.44
CA LEU A 361 -15.12 21.62 7.33
C LEU A 361 -15.38 22.38 8.63
N PHE A 362 -14.38 23.13 9.13
CA PHE A 362 -14.38 23.71 10.47
C PHE A 362 -14.10 25.22 10.45
N ASN A 363 -14.76 25.95 9.54
CA ASN A 363 -14.79 27.43 9.47
C ASN A 363 -13.40 28.06 9.65
N ASN A 364 -12.46 27.73 8.74
CA ASN A 364 -11.07 28.20 8.73
C ASN A 364 -10.35 28.01 10.08
N TYR A 365 -10.51 26.85 10.72
CA TYR A 365 -9.92 26.49 12.02
C TYR A 365 -8.45 26.94 12.20
N TYR A 366 -7.58 26.77 11.20
CA TYR A 366 -6.17 27.15 11.32
C TYR A 366 -5.94 28.67 11.36
N GLU A 367 -6.77 29.45 10.65
CA GLU A 367 -6.73 30.91 10.69
C GLU A 367 -7.28 31.42 12.03
N ARG A 368 -8.42 30.87 12.47
CA ARG A 368 -9.01 31.17 13.80
C ARG A 368 -8.01 30.90 14.93
N LYS A 369 -7.30 29.76 14.90
CA LYS A 369 -6.28 29.45 15.91
C LYS A 369 -5.08 30.41 15.87
N ALA A 370 -4.60 30.77 14.67
CA ALA A 370 -3.49 31.71 14.50
C ALA A 370 -3.81 33.16 14.89
N GLN A 371 -5.09 33.53 14.98
CA GLN A 371 -5.56 34.81 15.53
C GLN A 371 -5.77 34.78 17.06
N SER A 372 -5.70 33.59 17.67
CA SER A 372 -5.90 33.36 19.11
C SER A 372 -4.61 33.01 19.87
N SER A 373 -3.45 33.18 19.23
CA SER A 373 -2.12 32.74 19.69
C SER A 373 -1.05 33.80 19.46
#